data_AF-A0A0F9CSM2-F1
#
_entry.id   AF-A0A0F9CSM2-F1
#
_cell.length_a   1.000
_cell.length_b   1.000
_cell.length_c   1.000
_cell.angle_alpha   90.00
_cell.angle_beta   90.00
_cell.angle_gamma   90.00
#
_symmetry.space_group_name_H-M   'P 1'
#
loop_
_entity.id
_entity.type
_entity.pdbx_description
1 polymer ?
#
loop_
_entity_poly.entity_id
_entity_poly.type
_entity_poly.pdbx_seq_one_letter_code
_entity_poly.pdbx_strand_id
1 'polypeptide(L)'
;MAKKISRKKLLKEPDEFMTFTGNLLRFTKEHRVKLVWSCGGIVSLILIFLGTQFFSTRAEKKAATLLEQTLSRYETILKENDLSKAYRDLGKDFEQILKRYSKTGAGKIATIIYANMCFKADEVDKAITLYGKALQYFGDTLSLKNIILSGLA
;
A
#
# COMPACT_ATOMS: atom_id res chain seq x y z
N MET A 1 -35.61 -47.84 14.59
CA MET A 1 -36.60 -47.87 13.48
C MET A 1 -36.72 -46.46 12.90
N ALA A 2 -36.31 -46.23 11.65
CA ALA A 2 -36.38 -44.91 11.02
C ALA A 2 -37.79 -44.68 10.42
N LYS A 3 -38.44 -43.58 10.82
CA LYS A 3 -39.81 -43.22 10.42
C LYS A 3 -39.83 -42.79 8.95
N LYS A 4 -40.48 -43.57 8.07
CA LYS A 4 -40.63 -43.24 6.64
C LYS A 4 -41.62 -42.07 6.45
N ILE A 5 -41.13 -40.96 5.89
CA ILE A 5 -41.95 -39.80 5.53
C ILE A 5 -42.62 -40.06 4.17
N SER A 6 -43.92 -39.79 4.07
CA SER A 6 -44.76 -40.05 2.89
C SER A 6 -44.57 -39.00 1.79
N ARG A 7 -44.33 -39.45 0.54
CA ARG A 7 -44.12 -38.63 -0.66
C ARG A 7 -45.22 -37.58 -0.92
N LYS A 8 -46.44 -37.83 -0.46
CA LYS A 8 -47.58 -36.91 -0.63
C LYS A 8 -47.52 -35.67 0.28
N LYS A 9 -46.70 -35.71 1.34
CA LYS A 9 -46.49 -34.58 2.27
C LYS A 9 -45.49 -33.56 1.71
N LEU A 10 -44.48 -34.01 0.97
CA LEU A 10 -43.51 -33.18 0.24
C LEU A 10 -44.11 -32.41 -0.95
N LEU A 11 -45.30 -32.79 -1.42
CA LEU A 11 -45.94 -32.25 -2.63
C LEU A 11 -47.04 -31.20 -2.34
N LYS A 12 -47.30 -30.87 -1.07
CA LYS A 12 -48.46 -30.03 -0.67
C LYS A 12 -48.10 -28.78 0.13
N GLU A 13 -46.87 -28.63 0.59
CA GLU A 13 -46.43 -27.36 1.18
C GLU A 13 -46.15 -26.40 0.02
N PRO A 14 -46.64 -25.14 0.05
CA PRO A 14 -46.18 -24.15 -0.92
C PRO A 14 -44.67 -24.11 -0.74
N ASP A 15 -43.93 -24.59 -1.75
CA ASP A 15 -42.49 -24.77 -1.71
C ASP A 15 -41.87 -23.63 -0.90
N GLU A 16 -41.05 -23.94 0.10
CA GLU A 16 -40.39 -22.91 0.91
C GLU A 16 -39.70 -21.87 0.01
N PHE A 17 -39.25 -22.33 -1.17
CA PHE A 17 -38.76 -21.51 -2.28
C PHE A 17 -39.79 -20.54 -2.87
N MET A 18 -41.03 -20.93 -3.13
CA MET A 18 -42.10 -20.04 -3.63
C MET A 18 -42.45 -18.96 -2.61
N THR A 19 -42.53 -19.33 -1.32
CA THR A 19 -42.83 -18.37 -0.25
C THR A 19 -41.65 -17.42 -0.01
N PHE A 20 -40.42 -17.95 -0.04
CA PHE A 20 -39.19 -17.17 0.08
C PHE A 20 -39.03 -16.17 -1.08
N THR A 21 -39.17 -16.63 -2.33
CA THR A 21 -39.06 -15.78 -3.52
C THR A 21 -40.15 -14.73 -3.58
N GLY A 22 -41.40 -15.08 -3.22
CA GLY A 22 -42.51 -14.12 -3.15
C GLY A 22 -42.27 -13.02 -2.11
N ASN A 23 -41.78 -13.37 -0.92
CA ASN A 23 -41.43 -12.40 0.11
C ASN A 23 -40.23 -11.53 -0.30
N LEU A 24 -39.22 -12.11 -0.96
CA LEU A 24 -38.06 -11.38 -1.46
C LEU A 24 -38.43 -10.38 -2.56
N LEU A 25 -39.34 -10.75 -3.46
CA LEU A 25 -39.87 -9.88 -4.52
C LEU A 25 -40.70 -8.73 -3.95
N ARG A 26 -41.53 -9.00 -2.93
CA ARG A 26 -42.30 -7.94 -2.26
C ARG A 26 -41.38 -6.96 -1.55
N PHE A 27 -40.38 -7.47 -0.84
CA PHE A 27 -39.36 -6.65 -0.15
C PHE A 27 -38.54 -5.79 -1.13
N THR A 28 -38.07 -6.37 -2.25
CA THR A 28 -37.33 -5.61 -3.27
C THR A 28 -38.18 -4.54 -3.93
N LYS A 29 -39.46 -4.81 -4.20
CA LYS A 29 -40.37 -3.80 -4.77
C LYS A 29 -40.62 -2.65 -3.79
N GLU A 30 -40.82 -2.97 -2.52
CA GLU A 30 -41.11 -2.00 -1.46
C GLU A 30 -39.88 -1.16 -1.07
N HIS A 31 -38.67 -1.71 -1.21
CA HIS A 31 -37.42 -1.04 -0.85
C HIS A 31 -36.48 -0.74 -2.02
N ARG A 32 -37.01 -0.73 -3.26
CA ARG A 32 -36.24 -0.52 -4.50
C ARG A 32 -35.30 0.69 -4.42
N VAL A 33 -35.77 1.80 -3.86
CA VAL A 33 -35.00 3.05 -3.77
C VAL A 33 -33.83 2.88 -2.79
N LYS A 34 -34.09 2.31 -1.61
CA LYS A 34 -33.04 2.04 -0.60
C LYS A 34 -32.01 1.06 -1.12
N LEU A 35 -32.42 0.04 -1.86
CA LEU A 35 -31.51 -0.93 -2.47
C LEU A 35 -30.64 -0.30 -3.56
N VAL A 36 -31.20 0.56 -4.41
CA VAL A 36 -30.42 1.29 -5.43
C VAL A 36 -29.40 2.22 -4.77
N TRP A 37 -29.79 2.98 -3.75
CA TRP A 37 -28.86 3.83 -3.00
C TRP A 37 -27.78 3.03 -2.26
N SER A 38 -28.14 1.89 -1.66
CA SER A 38 -27.19 1.01 -1.00
C SER A 38 -26.20 0.42 -2.00
N CYS A 39 -26.67 -0.06 -3.14
CA CYS A 39 -25.83 -0.60 -4.20
C CYS A 39 -24.91 0.50 -4.78
N GLY A 40 -25.46 1.69 -5.04
CA GLY A 40 -24.69 2.85 -5.49
C GLY A 40 -23.61 3.26 -4.50
N GLY A 41 -23.90 3.24 -3.20
CA GLY A 41 -22.93 3.50 -2.13
C GLY A 41 -21.79 2.49 -2.14
N ILE A 42 -22.10 1.20 -2.26
CA ILE A 42 -21.09 0.13 -2.33
C ILE A 42 -20.21 0.32 -3.58
N VAL A 43 -20.81 0.54 -4.75
CA VAL A 43 -20.08 0.78 -6.00
C VAL A 43 -19.17 2.01 -5.88
N SER A 44 -19.66 3.09 -5.27
CA SER A 44 -18.87 4.30 -5.03
C SER A 44 -17.65 4.03 -4.15
N LEU A 45 -17.82 3.28 -3.05
CA LEU A 45 -16.70 2.89 -2.17
C LEU A 45 -15.67 2.03 -2.91
N ILE A 46 -16.12 1.08 -3.73
CA ILE A 46 -15.24 0.24 -4.56
C ILE A 46 -14.44 1.09 -5.54
N LEU A 47 -15.09 2.06 -6.22
CA LEU A 47 -14.41 2.95 -7.16
C LEU A 47 -13.36 3.83 -6.47
N ILE A 48 -13.66 4.36 -5.28
CA ILE A 48 -12.71 5.12 -4.47
C ILE A 48 -11.52 4.24 -4.09
N PHE A 49 -11.78 3.02 -3.60
CA PHE A 49 -10.73 2.08 -3.23
C PHE A 49 -9.83 1.73 -4.42
N LEU A 50 -10.41 1.35 -5.56
CA LEU A 50 -9.66 1.05 -6.79
C LEU A 50 -8.88 2.26 -7.30
N GLY A 51 -9.47 3.46 -7.26
CA GLY A 51 -8.81 4.70 -7.65
C GLY A 51 -7.57 4.98 -6.80
N THR A 52 -7.69 4.85 -5.48
CA THR A 52 -6.55 5.05 -4.55
C THR A 52 -5.47 3.99 -4.76
N GLN A 53 -5.85 2.72 -4.90
CA GLN A 53 -4.92 1.63 -5.14
C GLN A 53 -4.17 1.82 -6.46
N PHE A 54 -4.89 2.12 -7.54
CA PHE A 54 -4.29 2.35 -8.86
C PHE A 54 -3.30 3.52 -8.86
N PHE A 55 -3.68 4.63 -8.24
CA PHE A 55 -2.79 5.79 -8.11
C PHE A 55 -1.54 5.46 -7.28
N SER A 56 -1.72 4.73 -6.17
CA SER A 56 -0.62 4.29 -5.31
C SER A 56 0.34 3.37 -6.06
N THR A 57 -0.16 2.36 -6.79
CA THR A 57 0.68 1.44 -7.57
C THR A 57 1.41 2.16 -8.70
N ARG A 58 0.78 3.15 -9.34
CA ARG A 58 1.43 3.94 -10.39
C ARG A 58 2.52 4.84 -9.82
N ALA A 59 2.29 5.45 -8.65
CA ALA A 59 3.29 6.23 -7.94
C ALA A 59 4.47 5.34 -7.49
N GLU A 60 4.18 4.13 -6.99
CA GLU A 60 5.18 3.14 -6.60
C GLU A 60 6.10 2.77 -7.76
N LYS A 61 5.53 2.42 -8.92
CA LYS A 61 6.32 2.07 -10.11
C LYS A 61 7.24 3.21 -10.55
N LYS A 62 6.72 4.44 -10.60
CA LYS A 62 7.53 5.62 -10.96
C LYS A 62 8.65 5.87 -9.94
N ALA A 63 8.34 5.74 -8.65
CA ALA A 63 9.31 5.91 -7.59
C ALA A 63 10.41 4.84 -7.65
N ALA A 64 10.03 3.58 -7.89
CA ALA A 64 10.96 2.46 -8.04
C ALA A 64 11.90 2.67 -9.24
N THR A 65 11.37 3.04 -10.42
CA THR A 65 12.21 3.31 -11.59
C THR A 65 13.19 4.47 -11.36
N LEU A 66 12.74 5.57 -10.74
CA LEU A 66 13.62 6.70 -10.41
C LEU A 66 14.68 6.29 -9.38
N LEU A 67 14.29 5.50 -8.38
CA LEU A 67 15.21 4.98 -7.38
C LEU A 67 16.27 4.09 -8.03
N GLU A 68 15.88 3.11 -8.84
CA GLU A 68 16.79 2.21 -9.57
C GLU A 68 17.79 2.98 -10.43
N GLN A 69 17.34 3.99 -11.18
CA GLN A 69 18.21 4.84 -11.99
C GLN A 69 19.23 5.60 -11.14
N THR A 70 18.77 6.17 -10.02
CA THR A 70 19.63 6.92 -9.10
C THR A 70 20.64 5.99 -8.42
N LEU A 71 20.21 4.78 -8.07
CA LEU A 71 21.01 3.79 -7.37
C LEU A 71 22.10 3.20 -8.27
N SER A 72 21.79 2.95 -9.55
CA SER A 72 22.79 2.53 -10.54
C SER A 72 23.92 3.55 -10.72
N ARG A 73 23.58 4.85 -10.70
CA ARG A 73 24.59 5.92 -10.70
C ARG A 73 25.39 5.95 -9.40
N TYR A 74 24.71 5.80 -8.27
CA TYR A 74 25.36 5.75 -6.95
C TYR A 74 26.38 4.61 -6.87
N GLU A 75 26.04 3.41 -7.35
CA GLU A 75 26.97 2.27 -7.41
C GLU A 75 28.20 2.54 -8.29
N THR A 76 28.03 3.29 -9.37
CA THR A 76 29.14 3.67 -10.26
C THR A 76 30.09 4.62 -9.53
N ILE A 77 29.56 5.61 -8.81
CA ILE A 77 30.37 6.57 -8.03
C ILE A 77 31.05 5.87 -6.85
N LEU A 78 30.39 4.90 -6.22
CA LEU A 78 30.98 4.10 -5.15
C LEU A 78 32.21 3.31 -5.62
N LYS A 79 32.24 2.84 -6.87
CA LYS A 79 33.43 2.19 -7.45
C LYS A 79 34.60 3.15 -7.65
N GLU A 80 34.31 4.43 -7.85
CA GLU A 80 35.32 5.51 -7.93
C GLU A 80 35.80 5.97 -6.55
N ASN A 81 35.21 5.45 -5.46
CA ASN A 81 35.51 5.74 -4.05
C ASN A 81 35.37 7.23 -3.66
N ASP A 82 34.55 7.99 -4.39
CA ASP A 82 34.30 9.42 -4.12
C ASP A 82 32.90 9.61 -3.49
N LEU A 83 32.83 9.38 -2.17
CA LEU A 83 31.59 9.44 -1.39
C LEU A 83 31.01 10.86 -1.32
N SER A 84 31.87 11.88 -1.28
CA SER A 84 31.45 13.29 -1.24
C SER A 84 30.88 13.75 -2.59
N LYS A 85 31.42 13.25 -3.71
CA LYS A 85 30.84 13.44 -5.05
C LYS A 85 29.47 12.77 -5.17
N ALA A 86 29.29 11.58 -4.61
CA ALA A 86 27.99 10.90 -4.63
C ALA A 86 26.90 11.77 -3.98
N TYR A 87 27.17 12.37 -2.82
CA TYR A 87 26.22 13.27 -2.15
C TYR A 87 25.95 14.54 -2.96
N ARG A 88 27.00 15.19 -3.49
CA ARG A 88 26.86 16.40 -4.29
C ARG A 88 26.07 16.18 -5.58
N ASP A 89 26.31 15.06 -6.25
CA ASP A 89 25.76 14.78 -7.58
C ASP A 89 24.35 14.20 -7.49
N LEU A 90 24.07 13.34 -6.49
CA LEU A 90 22.79 12.62 -6.36
C LEU A 90 21.91 13.11 -5.22
N GLY A 91 22.40 13.98 -4.33
CA GLY A 91 21.63 14.46 -3.18
C GLY A 91 20.31 15.12 -3.59
N LYS A 92 20.33 15.94 -4.63
CA LYS A 92 19.11 16.58 -5.17
C LYS A 92 18.12 15.57 -5.76
N ASP A 93 18.61 14.50 -6.38
CA ASP A 93 17.78 13.45 -6.96
C ASP A 93 17.06 12.68 -5.84
N PHE A 94 17.77 12.32 -4.77
CA PHE A 94 17.18 11.71 -3.58
C PHE A 94 16.17 12.64 -2.90
N GLU A 95 16.49 13.93 -2.71
CA GLU A 95 15.54 14.91 -2.16
C GLU A 95 14.26 15.01 -3.00
N GLN A 96 14.39 14.96 -4.34
CA GLN A 96 13.24 14.98 -5.23
C GLN A 96 12.38 13.72 -5.06
N ILE A 97 13.00 12.54 -4.95
CA ILE A 97 12.31 11.28 -4.68
C ILE A 97 11.57 11.36 -3.35
N LEU A 98 12.21 11.84 -2.29
CA LEU A 98 11.58 11.97 -0.96
C LEU A 98 10.43 12.99 -0.98
N LYS A 99 10.58 14.10 -1.70
CA LYS A 99 9.53 15.13 -1.80
C LYS A 99 8.29 14.62 -2.52
N ARG A 100 8.44 13.85 -3.60
CA ARG A 100 7.33 13.37 -4.44
C ARG A 100 6.78 12.02 -4.02
N TYR A 101 7.61 11.16 -3.44
CA TYR A 101 7.32 9.75 -3.26
C TYR A 101 7.59 9.24 -1.83
N SER A 102 7.78 10.11 -0.83
CA SER A 102 8.00 9.66 0.57
C SER A 102 6.95 8.68 1.14
N LYS A 103 5.74 8.65 0.59
CA LYS A 103 4.68 7.73 1.01
C LYS A 103 4.74 6.34 0.33
N THR A 104 5.51 6.20 -0.76
CA THR A 104 5.67 4.94 -1.50
C THR A 104 6.71 4.05 -0.81
N GLY A 105 6.68 2.75 -1.07
CA GLY A 105 7.69 1.80 -0.57
C GLY A 105 9.09 2.19 -1.01
N ALA A 106 9.27 2.48 -2.31
CA ALA A 106 10.53 2.96 -2.86
C ALA A 106 11.01 4.27 -2.22
N GLY A 107 10.13 5.24 -1.95
CA GLY A 107 10.53 6.48 -1.28
C GLY A 107 10.94 6.29 0.17
N LYS A 108 10.31 5.35 0.88
CA LYS A 108 10.74 4.95 2.23
C LYS A 108 12.12 4.28 2.21
N ILE A 109 12.36 3.38 1.27
CA ILE A 109 13.68 2.75 1.07
C ILE A 109 14.73 3.79 0.69
N ALA A 110 14.40 4.71 -0.23
CA ALA A 110 15.25 5.82 -0.63
C ALA A 110 15.66 6.70 0.56
N THR A 111 14.79 6.83 1.58
CA THR A 111 15.08 7.59 2.80
C THR A 111 16.25 6.97 3.59
N ILE A 112 16.29 5.63 3.72
CA ILE A 112 17.39 4.93 4.40
C ILE A 112 18.69 5.07 3.61
N ILE A 113 18.62 4.88 2.29
CA ILE A 113 19.80 4.96 1.42
C ILE A 113 20.38 6.38 1.44
N TYR A 114 19.51 7.38 1.36
CA TYR A 114 19.93 8.78 1.42
C TYR A 114 20.52 9.14 2.79
N ALA A 115 19.94 8.65 3.88
CA ALA A 115 20.50 8.83 5.22
C ALA A 115 21.94 8.29 5.32
N ASN A 116 22.18 7.08 4.80
CA ASN A 116 23.52 6.48 4.76
C ASN A 116 24.49 7.29 3.88
N MET A 117 24.01 7.81 2.74
CA MET A 117 24.82 8.68 1.88
C MET A 117 25.20 9.98 2.60
N CYS A 118 24.27 10.62 3.31
CA CYS A 118 24.54 11.80 4.13
C CYS A 118 25.57 11.49 5.22
N PHE A 119 25.41 10.37 5.93
CA PHE A 119 26.34 9.94 6.98
C PHE A 119 27.77 9.77 6.44
N LYS A 120 27.91 9.10 5.28
CA LYS A 120 29.21 8.91 4.62
C LYS A 120 29.82 10.20 4.07
N ALA A 121 29.02 11.21 3.80
CA ALA A 121 29.45 12.51 3.29
C ALA A 121 29.65 13.56 4.41
N ASP A 122 29.71 13.14 5.67
CA ASP A 122 29.87 14.00 6.86
C ASP A 122 28.67 14.95 7.15
N GLU A 123 27.54 14.73 6.49
CA GLU A 123 26.29 15.48 6.68
C GLU A 123 25.44 14.83 7.79
N VAL A 124 26.00 14.79 9.00
CA VAL A 124 25.47 14.02 10.14
C VAL A 124 24.08 14.48 10.59
N ASP A 125 23.82 15.78 10.67
CA ASP A 125 22.52 16.32 11.11
C ASP A 125 21.37 15.87 10.18
N LYS A 126 21.64 15.89 8.87
CA LYS A 126 20.67 15.39 7.87
C LYS A 126 20.51 13.88 7.98
N ALA A 127 21.59 13.14 8.18
CA ALA A 127 21.53 11.70 8.34
C ALA A 127 20.63 11.29 9.52
N ILE A 128 20.81 11.92 10.69
CA ILE A 128 20.00 11.67 11.90
C ILE A 128 18.52 11.95 11.61
N THR A 129 18.22 13.09 10.97
CA THR A 129 16.84 13.47 10.62
C THR A 129 16.19 12.42 9.70
N LEU A 130 16.93 11.96 8.69
CA LEU A 130 16.44 10.98 7.73
C LEU A 130 16.29 9.58 8.34
N TYR A 131 17.21 9.15 9.20
CA TYR A 131 17.10 7.88 9.92
C TYR A 131 15.94 7.90 10.92
N GLY A 132 15.73 9.01 11.64
CA GLY A 132 14.56 9.18 12.50
C GLY A 132 13.25 9.07 11.73
N LYS A 133 13.20 9.66 10.53
CA LYS A 133 12.05 9.51 9.62
C LYS A 133 11.88 8.06 9.12
N ALA A 134 12.99 7.36 8.82
CA ALA A 134 12.94 5.96 8.44
C ALA A 134 12.44 5.05 9.58
N LEU A 135 12.77 5.35 10.84
CA LEU A 135 12.22 4.64 12.01
C LEU A 135 10.71 4.80 12.15
N GLN A 136 10.14 5.95 11.74
CA GLN A 136 8.68 6.10 11.70
C GLN A 136 8.03 5.19 10.64
N TYR A 137 8.77 4.82 9.60
CA TYR A 137 8.26 3.97 8.52
C TYR A 137 8.46 2.48 8.77
N PHE A 138 9.54 2.12 9.46
CA PHE A 138 10.03 0.74 9.61
C PHE A 138 10.28 0.35 11.07
N GLY A 139 9.81 1.13 12.04
CA GLY A 139 10.01 0.86 13.47
C GLY A 139 9.44 -0.49 13.94
N ASP A 140 8.42 -0.99 13.24
CA ASP A 140 7.77 -2.27 13.53
C ASP A 140 8.47 -3.46 12.85
N THR A 141 9.35 -3.22 11.86
CA THR A 141 10.07 -4.29 11.15
C THR A 141 11.47 -4.49 11.76
N LEU A 142 11.59 -5.50 12.64
CA LEU A 142 12.79 -5.75 13.46
C LEU A 142 14.12 -5.72 12.68
N SER A 143 14.17 -6.33 11.48
CA SER A 143 15.38 -6.35 10.66
C SER A 143 15.78 -4.96 10.14
N LEU A 144 14.83 -4.16 9.66
CA LEU A 144 15.10 -2.81 9.14
C LEU A 144 15.36 -1.83 10.27
N LYS A 145 14.67 -1.98 11.40
CA LYS A 145 14.93 -1.23 12.63
C LYS A 145 16.37 -1.37 13.08
N ASN A 146 16.91 -2.60 13.12
CA ASN A 146 18.29 -2.85 13.52
C ASN A 146 19.29 -2.21 12.55
N ILE A 147 19.03 -2.27 11.23
CA ILE A 147 19.86 -1.60 10.22
C ILE A 147 19.86 -0.08 10.43
N ILE A 148 18.70 0.53 10.65
CA ILE A 148 18.59 1.97 10.87
C ILE A 148 19.31 2.39 12.17
N LEU A 149 19.13 1.62 13.25
CA LEU A 149 19.81 1.90 14.53
C LEU A 149 21.33 1.74 14.42
N SER A 150 21.83 0.78 13.63
CA SER A 150 23.27 0.63 13.41
C SER A 150 23.89 1.81 12.66
N GLY A 151 23.12 2.52 11.83
CA GLY A 151 23.57 3.76 11.20
C GLY A 151 23.49 5.00 12.09
N LEU A 152 22.89 4.87 13.29
CA LEU A 152 22.74 5.93 14.27
C LEU A 152 23.75 5.84 15.43
N ALA A 153 24.40 4.69 15.58
CA ALA A 153 25.36 4.36 16.64
C ALA A 153 26.80 4.63 16.20
#